data_AF-A0A928CG76-F1
#
_entry.id   AF-A0A928CG76-F1
#
_cell.length_a   1.000
_cell.length_b   1.000
_cell.length_c   1.000
_cell.angle_alpha   90.00
_cell.angle_beta   90.00
_cell.angle_gamma   90.00
#
_symmetry.space_group_name_H-M   'P 1'
#
loop_
_entity.id
_entity.type
_entity.pdbx_description
1 polymer ?
#
loop_
_entity_poly.entity_id
_entity_poly.type
_entity_poly.pdbx_seq_one_letter_code
_entity_poly.pdbx_strand_id
1 'polypeptide(L)'
;MKFLESIKIKFAISRITKMEKFFDDLRFSFEKSKEEFYKNKNLQKKLKALTNYYENGKWLKDYQLDEENLLPKNLKRGILSQDGIYNFLSEVESREE
;
A
#
# COMPACT_ATOMS: atom_id res chain seq x y z
N MET A 1 6.19 28.21 5.74
CA MET A 1 6.30 27.09 4.78
C MET A 1 6.69 25.75 5.44
N LYS A 2 7.77 25.68 6.22
CA LYS A 2 8.24 24.44 6.90
C LYS A 2 7.20 23.68 7.75
N PHE A 3 6.25 24.38 8.37
CA PHE A 3 5.21 23.75 9.20
C PHE A 3 4.25 22.87 8.38
N LEU A 4 3.76 23.36 7.24
CA LEU A 4 2.83 22.62 6.37
C LEU A 4 3.47 21.37 5.77
N GLU A 5 4.75 21.47 5.42
CA GLU A 5 5.55 20.35 4.93
C GLU A 5 5.70 19.26 6.00
N SER A 6 5.98 19.64 7.25
CA SER A 6 6.04 18.69 8.37
C SER A 6 4.72 17.95 8.60
N ILE A 7 3.58 18.62 8.39
CA ILE A 7 2.25 18.02 8.51
C ILE A 7 2.00 17.05 7.36
N LYS A 8 2.34 17.43 6.11
CA LYS A 8 2.23 16.56 4.93
C LYS A 8 3.00 15.25 5.15
N ILE A 9 4.24 15.34 5.64
CA ILE A 9 5.09 14.17 5.91
C ILE A 9 4.46 13.29 7.00
N LYS A 10 3.94 13.86 8.09
CA LYS A 10 3.24 13.08 9.13
C LYS A 10 2.02 12.32 8.58
N PHE A 11 1.22 12.96 7.72
CA PHE A 11 0.10 12.29 7.06
C PHE A 11 0.55 11.20 6.09
N ALA A 12 1.64 11.41 5.36
CA ALA A 12 2.23 10.39 4.49
C ALA A 12 2.68 9.17 5.31
N ILE A 13 3.46 9.37 6.38
CA ILE A 13 3.93 8.29 7.27
C ILE A 13 2.75 7.46 7.80
N SER A 14 1.69 8.13 8.29
CA SER A 14 0.49 7.44 8.79
C SER A 14 -0.20 6.61 7.70
N ARG A 15 -0.33 7.18 6.49
CA ARG A 15 -0.92 6.49 5.35
C ARG A 15 -0.08 5.31 4.88
N ILE A 16 1.24 5.49 4.70
CA ILE A 16 2.18 4.44 4.31
C ILE A 16 2.13 3.30 5.33
N THR A 17 2.21 3.61 6.62
CA THR A 17 2.16 2.59 7.69
C THR A 17 0.88 1.76 7.62
N LYS A 18 -0.26 2.40 7.36
CA LYS A 18 -1.53 1.70 7.20
C LYS A 18 -1.56 0.81 5.95
N MET A 19 -1.05 1.31 4.82
CA MET A 19 -1.06 0.58 3.55
C MET A 19 -0.03 -0.55 3.54
N GLU A 20 1.12 -0.37 4.17
CA GLU A 20 2.12 -1.43 4.42
C GLU A 20 1.48 -2.61 5.16
N LYS A 21 0.76 -2.32 6.26
CA LYS A 21 0.07 -3.37 7.01
C LYS A 21 -0.99 -4.09 6.17
N PHE A 22 -1.75 -3.35 5.36
CA PHE A 22 -2.74 -3.96 4.46
C PHE A 22 -2.06 -4.85 3.43
N PHE A 23 -0.97 -4.39 2.84
CA PHE A 23 -0.20 -5.14 1.86
C PHE A 23 0.38 -6.43 2.44
N ASP A 24 0.99 -6.37 3.62
CA ASP A 24 1.49 -7.56 4.33
C ASP A 24 0.37 -8.57 4.61
N ASP A 25 -0.74 -8.09 5.20
CA ASP A 25 -1.90 -8.93 5.54
C ASP A 25 -2.48 -9.61 4.29
N LEU A 26 -2.56 -8.87 3.19
CA LEU A 26 -3.09 -9.35 1.92
C LEU A 26 -2.15 -10.37 1.28
N ARG A 27 -0.85 -10.08 1.17
CA ARG A 27 0.15 -11.01 0.63
C ARG A 27 0.17 -12.32 1.41
N PHE A 28 0.30 -12.23 2.73
CA PHE A 28 0.32 -13.41 3.59
C PHE A 28 -0.94 -14.27 3.42
N SER A 29 -2.11 -13.65 3.40
CA SER A 29 -3.37 -14.40 3.25
C SER A 29 -3.53 -15.00 1.85
N PHE A 30 -3.10 -14.27 0.82
CA PHE A 30 -3.19 -14.71 -0.57
C PHE A 30 -2.26 -15.89 -0.87
N GLU A 31 -1.02 -15.84 -0.35
CA GLU A 31 -0.05 -16.94 -0.44
C GLU A 31 -0.52 -18.17 0.35
N LYS A 32 -1.16 -17.96 1.51
CA LYS A 32 -1.66 -19.04 2.36
C LYS A 32 -2.85 -19.79 1.74
N SER A 33 -3.85 -19.07 1.27
CA SER A 33 -5.03 -19.67 0.64
C SER A 33 -5.78 -18.65 -0.22
N LYS A 34 -5.71 -18.83 -1.54
CA LYS A 34 -6.42 -17.98 -2.50
C LYS A 34 -7.94 -18.08 -2.32
N GLU A 35 -8.46 -19.27 -2.03
CA GLU A 35 -9.90 -19.47 -1.79
C GLU A 35 -10.40 -18.68 -0.56
N GLU A 36 -9.70 -18.79 0.57
CA GLU A 36 -10.07 -18.05 1.78
C GLU A 36 -9.88 -16.54 1.60
N PHE A 37 -8.84 -16.13 0.86
CA PHE A 37 -8.59 -14.74 0.53
C PHE A 37 -9.80 -14.11 -0.18
N TYR A 38 -10.31 -14.73 -1.24
CA TYR A 38 -11.44 -14.21 -2.00
C TYR A 38 -12.76 -14.24 -1.20
N LYS A 39 -12.97 -15.25 -0.35
CA LYS A 39 -14.18 -15.35 0.50
C LYS A 39 -14.18 -14.36 1.67
N ASN A 40 -13.01 -13.87 2.10
CA ASN A 40 -12.90 -13.04 3.29
C ASN A 40 -13.22 -11.56 3.01
N LYS A 41 -14.41 -11.12 3.43
CA LYS A 41 -14.89 -9.73 3.28
C LYS A 41 -13.95 -8.67 3.85
N ASN A 42 -13.21 -8.96 4.92
CA ASN A 42 -12.27 -8.00 5.49
C ASN A 42 -11.01 -7.85 4.64
N LEU A 43 -10.51 -8.95 4.04
CA LEU A 43 -9.41 -8.88 3.07
C LEU A 43 -9.85 -8.14 1.81
N GLN A 44 -11.06 -8.39 1.30
CA GLN A 44 -11.59 -7.67 0.14
C GLN A 44 -11.72 -6.15 0.39
N LYS A 45 -12.10 -5.74 1.60
CA LYS A 45 -12.08 -4.31 1.99
C LYS A 45 -10.67 -3.71 2.02
N LYS A 46 -9.68 -4.46 2.51
CA LYS A 46 -8.27 -4.03 2.51
C LYS A 46 -7.74 -3.93 1.08
N LEU A 47 -8.02 -4.93 0.24
CA LEU A 47 -7.64 -4.96 -1.17
C LEU A 47 -8.20 -3.73 -1.89
N LYS A 48 -9.50 -3.47 -1.78
CA LYS A 48 -10.12 -2.25 -2.35
C LYS A 48 -9.47 -0.97 -1.85
N ALA A 49 -9.11 -0.88 -0.56
CA ALA A 49 -8.41 0.28 -0.03
C ALA A 49 -6.99 0.43 -0.61
N LEU A 50 -6.30 -0.69 -0.85
CA LEU A 50 -4.96 -0.72 -1.46
C LEU A 50 -5.00 -0.36 -2.94
N THR A 51 -5.93 -0.92 -3.71
CA THR A 51 -6.20 -0.57 -5.12
C THR A 51 -6.48 0.92 -5.25
N ASN A 52 -7.42 1.45 -4.46
CA ASN A 52 -7.72 2.89 -4.44
C ASN A 52 -6.51 3.75 -4.04
N TYR A 53 -5.63 3.24 -3.18
CA TYR A 53 -4.43 3.95 -2.77
C TYR A 53 -3.43 4.08 -3.94
N TYR A 54 -3.27 3.01 -4.71
CA TYR A 54 -2.43 2.97 -5.90
C TYR A 54 -3.00 3.87 -7.02
N GLU A 55 -4.27 3.68 -7.38
CA GLU A 55 -4.89 4.32 -8.56
C GLU A 55 -5.17 5.81 -8.38
N ASN A 56 -5.56 6.27 -7.18
CA ASN A 56 -5.96 7.67 -6.97
C ASN A 56 -4.77 8.62 -6.71
N GLY A 57 -3.55 8.23 -7.10
CA GLY A 57 -2.33 9.05 -7.00
C GLY A 57 -1.84 9.32 -5.57
N LYS A 58 -2.46 8.72 -4.54
CA LYS A 58 -1.97 8.82 -3.15
C LYS A 58 -0.67 8.06 -2.96
N TRP A 59 -0.54 6.90 -3.59
CA TRP A 59 0.70 6.12 -3.66
C TRP A 59 1.82 6.94 -4.31
N LEU A 60 1.58 7.52 -5.49
CA LEU A 60 2.59 8.32 -6.19
C LEU A 60 3.11 9.49 -5.35
N LYS A 61 2.22 10.17 -4.61
CA LYS A 61 2.61 11.26 -3.69
C LYS A 61 3.48 10.78 -2.53
N ASP A 62 3.23 9.57 -2.02
CA ASP A 62 4.04 9.00 -0.94
C ASP A 62 5.38 8.49 -1.47
N TYR A 63 5.39 7.89 -2.66
CA TYR A 63 6.60 7.50 -3.40
C TYR A 63 7.53 8.68 -3.63
N GLN A 64 7.01 9.82 -4.10
CA GLN A 64 7.80 11.05 -4.30
C GLN A 64 8.48 11.53 -3.01
N LEU A 65 7.80 11.43 -1.86
CA LEU A 65 8.40 11.80 -0.58
C LEU A 65 9.55 10.85 -0.17
N ASP A 66 9.47 9.58 -0.57
CA ASP A 66 10.56 8.61 -0.35
C ASP A 66 11.77 8.93 -1.22
N GLU A 67 11.55 9.21 -2.52
CA GLU A 67 12.60 9.60 -3.47
C GLU A 67 13.29 10.90 -3.07
N GLU A 68 12.54 11.85 -2.52
CA GLU A 68 13.07 13.11 -1.95
C GLU A 68 13.81 12.90 -0.61
N ASN A 69 13.91 11.66 -0.10
CA ASN A 69 14.51 11.30 1.18
C ASN A 69 13.87 12.03 2.39
N LEU A 70 12.58 12.38 2.28
CA LEU A 70 11.83 13.08 3.33
C LEU A 70 11.20 12.13 4.34
N LEU A 71 11.21 10.83 4.08
CA LEU A 71 10.68 9.80 4.97
C LEU A 71 11.74 9.29 5.96
N PRO A 72 11.35 8.92 7.20
CA PRO A 72 12.28 8.32 8.15
C PRO A 72 12.91 7.03 7.61
N LYS A 73 14.23 6.89 7.74
CA LYS A 73 14.97 5.72 7.23
C LYS A 73 14.46 4.38 7.77
N ASN A 74 14.00 4.36 9.03
CA ASN A 74 13.47 3.18 9.71
C ASN A 74 11.99 2.90 9.43
N LEU A 75 11.32 3.69 8.57
CA LEU A 75 9.94 3.43 8.18
C LEU A 75 9.88 2.19 7.30
N LYS A 76 9.15 1.15 7.72
CA LYS A 76 8.79 0.04 6.84
C LYS A 76 7.89 0.58 5.72
N ARG A 77 8.31 0.41 4.47
CA ARG A 77 7.68 1.01 3.30
C ARG A 77 7.85 0.16 2.04
N GLY A 78 7.79 -1.16 2.18
CA GLY A 78 7.80 -2.08 1.04
C GLY A 78 6.66 -1.80 0.06
N ILE A 79 5.56 -1.23 0.54
CA ILE A 79 4.42 -0.78 -0.26
C ILE A 79 4.75 0.35 -1.26
N LEU A 80 5.87 1.06 -1.07
CA LEU A 80 6.34 2.06 -2.02
C LEU A 80 7.22 1.46 -3.13
N SER A 81 7.53 0.16 -3.08
CA SER A 81 8.13 -0.54 -4.22
C SER A 81 7.13 -0.57 -5.37
N GLN A 82 7.50 0.04 -6.50
CA GLN A 82 6.69 0.06 -7.72
C GLN A 82 6.31 -1.35 -8.16
N ASP A 83 7.29 -2.24 -8.28
CA ASP A 83 7.08 -3.64 -8.67
C ASP A 83 6.29 -4.41 -7.60
N GLY A 84 6.52 -4.09 -6.32
CA GLY A 84 5.89 -4.79 -5.19
C GLY A 84 4.36 -4.70 -5.23
N ILE A 85 3.83 -3.48 -5.30
CA ILE A 85 2.38 -3.24 -5.31
C ILE A 85 1.76 -3.62 -6.66
N TYR A 86 2.42 -3.27 -7.77
CA TYR A 86 1.91 -3.54 -9.11
C TYR A 86 1.74 -5.04 -9.35
N ASN A 87 2.80 -5.82 -9.14
CA ASN A 87 2.76 -7.28 -9.37
C ASN A 87 1.70 -7.96 -8.52
N PHE A 88 1.54 -7.53 -7.26
CA PHE A 88 0.52 -8.10 -6.38
C PHE A 88 -0.90 -7.79 -6.85
N LEU A 89 -1.20 -6.54 -7.21
CA LEU A 89 -2.54 -6.17 -7.69
C LEU A 89 -2.87 -6.89 -9.00
N SER A 90 -1.93 -6.96 -9.94
CA SER A 90 -2.11 -7.69 -11.20
C SER A 90 -2.32 -9.19 -10.98
N GLU A 91 -1.60 -9.83 -10.05
CA GLU A 91 -1.81 -11.25 -9.75
C GLU A 91 -3.20 -11.50 -9.15
N VAL A 92 -3.67 -10.63 -8.25
CA VAL A 92 -4.99 -10.77 -7.62
C VAL A 92 -6.12 -10.59 -8.65
N GLU A 93 -5.96 -9.65 -9.59
CA GLU A 93 -6.92 -9.36 -10.66
C GLU A 93 -7.00 -10.49 -11.71
N SER A 94 -5.87 -11.11 -12.06
CA SER A 94 -5.80 -12.16 -13.11
C SER A 94 -6.61 -13.45 -12.86
N ARG A 95 -7.31 -13.57 -11.72
CA ARG A 95 -8.12 -14.74 -11.34
C ARG A 95 -9.62 -14.43 -11.23
N GLU A 96 -10.07 -13.26 -11.69
CA GLU A 96 -11.50 -13.02 -11.87
C GLU A 96 -12.08 -13.70 -13.15
N GLU A 97 -11.26 -14.45 -13.90
CA GLU A 97 -11.66 -15.32 -15.03
C GLU A 97 -11.74 -16.81 -14.65
#